data_AF-A0A9J6CMV3-F1
#
_entry.id   AF-A0A9J6CMV3-F1
#
_cell.length_a   1.000
_cell.length_b   1.000
_cell.length_c   1.000
_cell.angle_alpha   90.00
_cell.angle_beta   90.00
_cell.angle_gamma   90.00
#
_symmetry.space_group_name_H-M   'P 1'
#
loop_
_entity.id
_entity.type
_entity.pdbx_description
1 polymer ?
#
loop_
_entity_poly.entity_id
_entity_poly.type
_entity_poly.pdbx_seq_one_letter_code
_entity_poly.pdbx_strand_id
1 'polypeptide(L)'
;MKLINQVLSGVIVLLSVAWCQLVDEYVDINCEYRRIGSVCDCQYSPELMKLPLLTGNHRSIEVYNCEHLMIPADSLNDLAQLNILKFENITELKIYEYSFNSTGNRPSIRIEFNNCSIPSLPEHFFKGRLDEIIIRNSNISHIRMFALTGLYGEITNFKIINSIIGQVDTQAFRKLSIEHLEIAHTTFLRNTVSKTFYDCHIKNIFIENSRFSMLMSNAFDVKEVERFQIIDSSFGFIESEAFIFDIADRAIFQNNTVEMMHRNAFKGIKMNTNVPRLRTGNVYFEFHNNHINFIHPVDDMSFGPSIQLQLSKLYFRDPQNCDSVNRIYETKFFNDNAHAIFVRLENEDENFNSISYLSERCRDDSKWFLYLLIATAVIVFLAILIPAICCYLRYRRKKHLDIIMPEPRTYRQTQIVMQIENTGLMKTDF
;
A
#
# COMPACT_ATOMS: atom_id res chain seq x y z
N MET A 1 -66.74 -10.95 -24.65
CA MET A 1 -66.35 -9.57 -25.01
C MET A 1 -66.38 -8.58 -23.84
N LYS A 2 -67.26 -8.71 -22.83
CA LYS A 2 -67.29 -7.79 -21.65
C LYS A 2 -66.13 -7.95 -20.65
N LEU A 3 -65.52 -9.14 -20.53
CA LEU A 3 -64.39 -9.35 -19.61
C LEU A 3 -63.06 -8.70 -20.08
N ILE A 4 -62.85 -8.54 -21.39
CA ILE A 4 -61.60 -8.00 -21.94
C ILE A 4 -61.49 -6.48 -21.68
N ASN A 5 -62.61 -5.75 -21.72
CA ASN A 5 -62.62 -4.31 -21.45
C ASN A 5 -62.40 -3.96 -19.96
N GLN A 6 -62.75 -4.85 -19.02
CA GLN A 6 -62.48 -4.61 -17.60
C GLN A 6 -61.01 -4.84 -17.23
N VAL A 7 -60.35 -5.81 -17.87
CA VAL A 7 -58.91 -6.06 -17.65
C VAL A 7 -58.07 -4.96 -18.30
N LEU A 8 -58.42 -4.47 -19.49
CA LEU A 8 -57.73 -3.35 -20.13
C LEU A 8 -57.86 -2.03 -19.35
N SER A 9 -59.02 -1.75 -18.75
CA SER A 9 -59.21 -0.56 -17.90
C SER A 9 -58.38 -0.64 -16.61
N GLY A 10 -58.31 -1.81 -15.97
CA GLY A 10 -57.49 -2.01 -14.77
C GLY A 10 -55.98 -1.92 -15.03
N VAL A 11 -55.51 -2.41 -16.18
CA VAL A 11 -54.09 -2.34 -16.58
C VAL A 11 -53.68 -0.91 -16.95
N ILE A 12 -54.57 -0.11 -17.56
CA ILE A 12 -54.29 1.31 -17.87
C ILE A 12 -54.19 2.14 -16.58
N VAL A 13 -55.01 1.85 -15.56
CA VAL A 13 -54.92 2.53 -14.25
C VAL A 13 -53.69 2.08 -13.45
N LEU A 14 -53.28 0.81 -13.54
CA LEU A 14 -52.04 0.36 -12.90
C LEU A 14 -50.78 0.89 -13.60
N LEU A 15 -50.81 1.08 -14.92
CA LEU A 15 -49.73 1.72 -15.66
C LEU A 15 -49.64 3.23 -15.42
N SER A 16 -50.77 3.93 -15.16
CA SER A 16 -50.74 5.36 -14.85
C SER A 16 -50.29 5.66 -13.41
N VAL A 17 -50.59 4.77 -12.45
CA VAL A 17 -50.14 4.94 -11.05
C VAL A 17 -48.65 4.56 -10.89
N ALA A 18 -48.11 3.68 -11.72
CA ALA A 18 -46.67 3.35 -11.74
C ALA A 18 -45.78 4.42 -12.40
N TRP A 19 -46.37 5.45 -13.02
CA TRP A 19 -45.66 6.56 -13.68
C TRP A 19 -45.80 7.89 -12.96
N CYS A 20 -46.38 7.92 -11.76
CA CYS A 20 -46.23 9.05 -10.86
C CYS A 20 -44.84 8.99 -10.19
N GLN A 21 -43.78 9.07 -10.99
CA GLN A 21 -42.53 9.62 -10.49
C GLN A 21 -42.89 11.03 -10.01
N LEU A 22 -42.83 11.24 -8.70
CA LEU A 22 -42.69 12.56 -8.11
C LEU A 22 -41.59 13.28 -8.91
N VAL A 23 -42.00 14.16 -9.81
CA VAL A 23 -41.09 15.12 -10.42
C VAL A 23 -40.78 16.07 -9.29
N ASP A 24 -39.64 15.88 -8.64
CA ASP A 24 -39.11 16.84 -7.68
C ASP A 24 -39.07 18.21 -8.40
N GLU A 25 -39.92 19.14 -7.99
CA GLU A 25 -40.00 20.47 -8.59
C GLU A 25 -38.87 21.32 -7.99
N TYR A 26 -37.80 21.51 -8.76
CA TYR A 26 -36.66 22.32 -8.32
C TYR A 26 -36.89 23.82 -8.60
N VAL A 27 -36.69 24.63 -7.57
CA VAL A 27 -36.79 26.10 -7.60
C VAL A 27 -35.45 26.72 -7.98
N ASP A 28 -35.45 27.71 -8.88
CA ASP A 28 -34.23 28.42 -9.26
C ASP A 28 -33.71 29.29 -8.10
N ILE A 29 -32.42 29.17 -7.78
CA ILE A 29 -31.79 30.04 -6.79
C ILE A 29 -31.72 31.48 -7.29
N ASN A 30 -31.91 32.44 -6.38
CA ASN A 30 -31.72 33.84 -6.69
C ASN A 30 -30.22 34.18 -6.70
N CYS A 31 -29.72 34.64 -7.85
CA CYS A 31 -28.33 35.03 -8.03
C CYS A 31 -28.23 36.53 -8.27
N GLU A 32 -27.50 37.23 -7.41
CA GLU A 32 -27.22 38.65 -7.58
C GLU A 32 -25.91 38.85 -8.36
N TYR A 33 -25.96 39.65 -9.42
CA TYR A 33 -24.74 40.08 -10.10
C TYR A 33 -24.00 41.12 -9.26
N ARG A 34 -22.78 40.79 -8.82
CA ARG A 34 -21.93 41.68 -8.03
C ARG A 34 -20.56 41.82 -8.69
N ARG A 35 -20.20 43.06 -9.05
CA ARG A 35 -18.93 43.44 -9.71
C ARG A 35 -18.72 42.74 -11.06
N ILE A 36 -18.10 41.55 -11.02
CA ILE A 36 -17.68 40.76 -12.19
C ILE A 36 -18.16 39.31 -12.10
N GLY A 37 -19.01 38.98 -11.13
CA GLY A 37 -19.48 37.62 -10.89
C GLY A 37 -20.90 37.57 -10.37
N SER A 38 -21.42 36.35 -10.23
CA SER A 38 -22.70 36.09 -9.60
C SER A 38 -22.49 35.49 -8.22
N VAL A 39 -23.29 35.96 -7.28
CA VAL A 39 -23.32 35.50 -5.89
C VAL A 39 -24.74 34.98 -5.66
N CYS A 40 -24.88 33.68 -5.42
CA CYS A 40 -26.16 33.01 -5.22
C CYS A 40 -26.24 32.47 -3.78
N ASP A 41 -27.19 32.97 -3.01
CA ASP A 41 -27.39 32.57 -1.61
C ASP A 41 -28.74 31.86 -1.48
N CYS A 42 -28.72 30.61 -1.04
CA CYS A 42 -29.94 29.84 -0.79
C CYS A 42 -30.58 30.15 0.57
N GLN A 43 -29.88 30.87 1.47
CA GLN A 43 -30.34 31.21 2.82
C GLN A 43 -30.77 29.99 3.66
N TYR A 44 -30.15 28.83 3.42
CA TYR A 44 -30.52 27.53 3.98
C TYR A 44 -32.00 27.19 3.79
N SER A 45 -32.57 27.55 2.64
CA SER A 45 -33.91 27.14 2.28
C SER A 45 -34.00 25.61 2.22
N PRO A 46 -35.05 25.00 2.82
CA PRO A 46 -35.28 23.56 2.76
C PRO A 46 -35.84 23.11 1.40
N GLU A 47 -36.17 24.04 0.51
CA GLU A 47 -36.64 23.72 -0.83
C GLU A 47 -35.51 23.12 -1.69
N LEU A 48 -35.90 22.27 -2.63
CA LEU A 48 -34.97 21.71 -3.61
C LEU A 48 -34.56 22.80 -4.60
N MET A 49 -33.35 23.33 -4.44
CA MET A 49 -32.85 24.42 -5.25
C MET A 49 -32.06 23.94 -6.45
N LYS A 50 -32.13 24.64 -7.59
CA LYS A 50 -31.27 24.42 -8.76
C LYS A 50 -30.53 25.69 -9.16
N LEU A 51 -29.32 25.53 -9.69
CA LEU A 51 -28.58 26.63 -10.30
C LEU A 51 -29.30 27.06 -11.59
N PRO A 52 -29.75 28.33 -11.71
CA PRO A 52 -30.37 28.80 -12.94
C PRO A 52 -29.34 28.86 -14.06
N LEU A 53 -29.83 28.85 -15.31
CA LEU A 53 -28.97 29.10 -16.46
C LEU A 53 -28.49 30.56 -16.43
N LEU A 54 -27.23 30.75 -16.04
CA LEU A 54 -26.58 32.06 -16.02
C LEU A 54 -26.04 32.38 -17.42
N THR A 55 -26.26 33.61 -17.88
CA THR A 55 -25.82 34.07 -19.21
C THR A 55 -25.02 35.37 -19.09
N GLY A 56 -23.99 35.51 -19.91
CA GLY A 56 -23.21 36.74 -20.02
C GLY A 56 -21.78 36.63 -19.49
N ASN A 57 -21.19 37.77 -19.13
CA ASN A 57 -19.76 37.89 -18.83
C ASN A 57 -19.45 37.74 -17.34
N HIS A 58 -19.81 36.60 -16.77
CA HIS A 58 -19.45 36.26 -15.39
C HIS A 58 -18.03 35.70 -15.37
N ARG A 59 -17.17 36.26 -14.52
CA ARG A 59 -15.82 35.75 -14.23
C ARG A 59 -15.82 34.81 -13.04
N SER A 60 -16.63 35.10 -12.02
CA SER A 60 -16.82 34.22 -10.87
C SER A 60 -18.28 33.87 -10.65
N ILE A 61 -18.53 32.66 -10.17
CA ILE A 61 -19.81 32.24 -9.60
C ILE A 61 -19.53 31.67 -8.23
N GLU A 62 -20.24 32.19 -7.23
CA GLU A 62 -20.16 31.75 -5.85
C GLU A 62 -21.57 31.36 -5.39
N VAL A 63 -21.75 30.11 -5.00
CA VAL A 63 -23.01 29.57 -4.51
C VAL A 63 -22.82 29.07 -3.08
N TYR A 64 -23.66 29.52 -2.16
CA TYR A 64 -23.46 29.21 -0.75
C TYR A 64 -24.75 29.07 0.06
N ASN A 65 -24.60 28.41 1.22
CA ASN A 65 -25.64 28.21 2.23
C ASN A 65 -26.88 27.49 1.70
N CYS A 66 -26.71 26.42 0.94
CA CYS A 66 -27.82 25.65 0.37
C CYS A 66 -28.03 24.33 1.13
N GLU A 67 -29.27 24.00 1.49
CA GLU A 67 -29.56 22.68 2.05
C GLU A 67 -29.47 21.62 0.94
N HIS A 68 -30.24 21.79 -0.14
CA HIS A 68 -30.18 20.93 -1.31
C HIS A 68 -29.95 21.77 -2.56
N LEU A 69 -28.82 21.57 -3.26
CA LEU A 69 -28.52 22.24 -4.52
C LEU A 69 -28.31 21.23 -5.65
N MET A 70 -28.99 21.46 -6.76
CA MET A 70 -28.82 20.72 -8.01
C MET A 70 -28.11 21.58 -9.06
N ILE A 71 -27.06 21.03 -9.67
CA ILE A 71 -26.41 21.64 -10.83
C ILE A 71 -26.87 20.91 -12.10
N PRO A 72 -27.74 21.52 -12.92
CA PRO A 72 -28.18 20.88 -14.16
C PRO A 72 -27.01 20.73 -15.14
N ALA A 73 -27.18 19.83 -16.11
CA ALA A 73 -26.24 19.70 -17.23
C ALA A 73 -26.06 21.05 -17.95
N ASP A 74 -24.88 21.29 -18.51
CA ASP A 74 -24.60 22.44 -19.36
C ASP A 74 -24.74 23.82 -18.67
N SER A 75 -24.71 23.87 -17.34
CA SER A 75 -24.87 25.11 -16.55
C SER A 75 -23.85 26.21 -16.88
N LEU A 76 -22.70 25.85 -17.46
CA LEU A 76 -21.62 26.79 -17.80
C LEU A 76 -21.57 27.16 -19.29
N ASN A 77 -22.50 26.68 -20.12
CA ASN A 77 -22.40 26.83 -21.57
C ASN A 77 -22.41 28.28 -22.05
N ASP A 78 -23.11 29.20 -21.37
CA ASP A 78 -23.22 30.59 -21.83
C ASP A 78 -22.28 31.58 -21.11
N LEU A 79 -21.26 31.05 -20.41
CA LEU A 79 -20.36 31.81 -19.56
C LEU A 79 -18.93 31.86 -20.13
N ALA A 80 -18.72 32.75 -21.10
CA ALA A 80 -17.47 32.81 -21.87
C ALA A 80 -16.22 33.24 -21.06
N GLN A 81 -16.39 33.99 -19.96
CA GLN A 81 -15.28 34.56 -19.17
C GLN A 81 -15.09 33.88 -17.80
N LEU A 82 -15.85 32.82 -17.49
CA LEU A 82 -15.84 32.19 -16.18
C LEU A 82 -14.49 31.54 -15.92
N ASN A 83 -13.84 31.91 -14.82
CA ASN A 83 -12.58 31.31 -14.37
C ASN A 83 -12.61 30.85 -12.91
N ILE A 84 -13.65 31.20 -12.13
CA ILE A 84 -13.78 30.78 -10.73
C ILE A 84 -15.20 30.28 -10.49
N LEU A 85 -15.33 29.08 -9.94
CA LEU A 85 -16.58 28.49 -9.50
C LEU A 85 -16.43 27.96 -8.08
N LYS A 86 -17.21 28.50 -7.14
CA LYS A 86 -17.09 28.19 -5.71
C LYS A 86 -18.44 27.74 -5.15
N PHE A 87 -18.43 26.62 -4.46
CA PHE A 87 -19.55 26.08 -3.70
C PHE A 87 -19.17 26.05 -2.22
N GLU A 88 -20.00 26.63 -1.35
CA GLU A 88 -19.68 26.74 0.07
C GLU A 88 -20.88 26.44 0.97
N ASN A 89 -20.70 25.63 2.01
CA ASN A 89 -21.74 25.26 2.97
C ASN A 89 -23.00 24.70 2.28
N ILE A 90 -22.83 23.57 1.59
CA ILE A 90 -23.92 22.90 0.87
C ILE A 90 -24.16 21.52 1.48
N THR A 91 -25.32 21.32 2.13
CA THR A 91 -25.62 20.06 2.83
C THR A 91 -25.76 18.89 1.86
N GLU A 92 -26.31 19.11 0.67
CA GLU A 92 -26.35 18.13 -0.41
C GLU A 92 -26.19 18.82 -1.78
N LEU A 93 -25.08 18.54 -2.48
CA LEU A 93 -24.78 19.05 -3.81
C LEU A 93 -24.91 17.94 -4.85
N LYS A 94 -26.02 17.92 -5.57
CA LYS A 94 -26.28 16.99 -6.68
C LYS A 94 -25.69 17.55 -7.98
N ILE A 95 -24.71 16.84 -8.52
CA ILE A 95 -24.05 17.16 -9.79
C ILE A 95 -24.47 16.09 -10.79
N TYR A 96 -24.81 16.51 -12.01
CA TYR A 96 -25.13 15.63 -13.13
C TYR A 96 -23.99 15.56 -14.14
N GLU A 97 -24.08 14.61 -15.06
CA GLU A 97 -23.14 14.49 -16.16
C GLU A 97 -23.14 15.80 -16.97
N TYR A 98 -21.95 16.27 -17.36
CA TYR A 98 -21.77 17.52 -18.10
C TYR A 98 -22.31 18.78 -17.40
N SER A 99 -22.56 18.77 -16.08
CA SER A 99 -22.94 19.97 -15.31
C SER A 99 -22.01 21.15 -15.57
N PHE A 100 -20.70 20.89 -15.70
CA PHE A 100 -19.69 21.90 -15.95
C PHE A 100 -19.10 21.76 -17.36
N ASN A 101 -19.89 22.13 -18.37
CA ASN A 101 -19.44 22.17 -19.76
C ASN A 101 -18.90 23.57 -20.13
N SER A 102 -17.58 23.66 -20.26
CA SER A 102 -16.83 24.83 -20.69
C SER A 102 -15.98 24.48 -21.92
N THR A 103 -16.68 24.20 -23.03
CA THR A 103 -16.05 23.90 -24.32
C THR A 103 -15.74 25.16 -25.13
N GLY A 104 -14.70 25.08 -25.97
CA GLY A 104 -14.22 26.19 -26.80
C GLY A 104 -12.98 26.90 -26.24
N ASN A 105 -12.64 28.06 -26.80
CA ASN A 105 -11.48 28.85 -26.38
C ASN A 105 -11.79 29.71 -25.13
N ARG A 106 -12.12 29.03 -24.03
CA ARG A 106 -12.45 29.64 -22.73
C ARG A 106 -11.26 29.59 -21.78
N PRO A 107 -11.19 30.50 -20.79
CA PRO A 107 -10.17 30.43 -19.76
C PRO A 107 -10.28 29.12 -18.95
N SER A 108 -9.17 28.70 -18.36
CA SER A 108 -9.18 27.58 -17.41
C SER A 108 -9.95 27.97 -16.15
N ILE A 109 -10.79 27.06 -15.65
CA ILE A 109 -11.62 27.29 -14.46
C ILE A 109 -10.92 26.75 -13.21
N ARG A 110 -10.99 27.47 -12.10
CA ARG A 110 -10.75 26.99 -10.73
C ARG A 110 -12.09 26.61 -10.11
N ILE A 111 -12.23 25.36 -9.68
CA ILE A 111 -13.44 24.87 -8.99
C ILE A 111 -13.13 24.54 -7.54
N GLU A 112 -13.95 25.06 -6.64
CA GLU A 112 -13.80 24.87 -5.19
C GLU A 112 -15.09 24.34 -4.57
N PHE A 113 -14.97 23.26 -3.80
CA PHE A 113 -16.02 22.71 -2.95
C PHE A 113 -15.57 22.82 -1.50
N ASN A 114 -16.22 23.70 -0.73
CA ASN A 114 -15.85 23.98 0.65
C ASN A 114 -17.05 23.64 1.56
N ASN A 115 -16.88 22.68 2.47
CA ASN A 115 -17.95 22.24 3.36
C ASN A 115 -19.21 21.79 2.58
N CYS A 116 -19.02 20.86 1.64
CA CYS A 116 -20.09 20.31 0.81
C CYS A 116 -20.25 18.80 1.04
N SER A 117 -21.48 18.29 0.99
CA SER A 117 -21.72 16.85 0.83
C SER A 117 -22.12 16.58 -0.62
N ILE A 118 -21.33 15.78 -1.32
CA ILE A 118 -21.53 15.43 -2.73
C ILE A 118 -21.90 13.95 -2.79
N PRO A 119 -23.17 13.60 -3.05
CA PRO A 119 -23.59 12.20 -3.12
C PRO A 119 -22.87 11.42 -4.21
N SER A 120 -22.63 12.04 -5.37
CA SER A 120 -21.86 11.42 -6.44
C SER A 120 -21.19 12.47 -7.32
N LEU A 121 -19.94 12.20 -7.71
CA LEU A 121 -19.31 12.83 -8.86
C LEU A 121 -19.56 11.93 -10.07
N PRO A 122 -20.44 12.33 -11.01
CA PRO A 122 -20.79 11.49 -12.14
C PRO A 122 -19.71 11.49 -13.21
N GLU A 123 -19.91 10.62 -14.19
CA GLU A 123 -19.02 10.49 -15.34
C GLU A 123 -19.01 11.83 -16.12
N HIS A 124 -17.82 12.28 -16.56
CA HIS A 124 -17.70 13.50 -17.37
C HIS A 124 -18.41 14.74 -16.78
N PHE A 125 -18.53 14.86 -15.45
CA PHE A 125 -19.23 15.98 -14.82
C PHE A 125 -18.62 17.34 -15.19
N PHE A 126 -17.32 17.34 -15.53
CA PHE A 126 -16.62 18.49 -16.08
C PHE A 126 -16.07 18.19 -17.48
N LYS A 127 -16.32 19.11 -18.41
CA LYS A 127 -15.79 19.09 -19.77
C LYS A 127 -15.22 20.46 -20.12
N GLY A 128 -13.92 20.55 -20.39
CA GLY A 128 -13.28 21.85 -20.66
C GLY A 128 -11.87 21.97 -20.11
N ARG A 129 -11.38 23.21 -20.01
CA ARG A 129 -10.09 23.53 -19.40
C ARG A 129 -10.26 23.83 -17.92
N LEU A 130 -9.48 23.15 -17.08
CA LEU A 130 -9.53 23.28 -15.63
C LEU A 130 -8.12 23.53 -15.12
N ASP A 131 -7.97 24.57 -14.31
CA ASP A 131 -6.69 24.96 -13.71
C ASP A 131 -6.51 24.28 -12.35
N GLU A 132 -7.56 24.32 -11.52
CA GLU A 132 -7.49 23.78 -10.16
C GLU A 132 -8.82 23.15 -9.73
N ILE A 133 -8.72 22.02 -9.02
CA ILE A 133 -9.83 21.39 -8.28
C ILE A 133 -9.45 21.40 -6.82
N ILE A 134 -10.30 21.98 -5.98
CA ILE A 134 -10.07 22.02 -4.55
C ILE A 134 -11.30 21.53 -3.80
N ILE A 135 -11.13 20.50 -2.99
CA ILE A 135 -12.16 19.88 -2.16
C ILE A 135 -11.71 20.01 -0.72
N ARG A 136 -12.44 20.79 0.09
CA ARG A 136 -12.09 21.05 1.49
C ARG A 136 -13.27 20.78 2.40
N ASN A 137 -13.01 20.17 3.56
CA ASN A 137 -14.01 19.95 4.60
C ASN A 137 -15.27 19.26 4.08
N SER A 138 -15.14 18.42 3.03
CA SER A 138 -16.28 17.94 2.25
C SER A 138 -16.38 16.41 2.34
N ASN A 139 -17.58 15.91 2.08
CA ASN A 139 -17.84 14.47 1.99
C ASN A 139 -18.22 14.13 0.55
N ILE A 140 -17.52 13.19 -0.08
CA ILE A 140 -17.90 12.66 -1.39
C ILE A 140 -18.25 11.20 -1.25
N SER A 141 -19.52 10.85 -1.40
CA SER A 141 -19.96 9.47 -1.16
C SER A 141 -19.53 8.51 -2.27
N HIS A 142 -19.51 8.96 -3.54
CA HIS A 142 -19.13 8.13 -4.67
C HIS A 142 -18.46 8.93 -5.80
N ILE A 143 -17.27 8.54 -6.23
CA ILE A 143 -16.62 9.04 -7.44
C ILE A 143 -16.75 7.98 -8.52
N ARG A 144 -17.53 8.27 -9.56
CA ARG A 144 -17.79 7.34 -10.65
C ARG A 144 -16.62 7.23 -11.62
N MET A 145 -16.64 6.18 -12.44
CA MET A 145 -15.66 5.99 -13.51
C MET A 145 -15.63 7.22 -14.43
N PHE A 146 -14.44 7.55 -14.95
CA PHE A 146 -14.27 8.62 -15.94
C PHE A 146 -14.71 10.04 -15.53
N ALA A 147 -14.91 10.31 -14.22
CA ALA A 147 -15.40 11.58 -13.69
C ALA A 147 -14.65 12.80 -14.27
N LEU A 148 -13.32 12.72 -14.41
CA LEU A 148 -12.46 13.81 -14.89
C LEU A 148 -11.85 13.60 -16.29
N THR A 149 -12.40 12.70 -17.11
CA THR A 149 -11.84 12.44 -18.45
C THR A 149 -12.23 13.47 -19.51
N GLY A 150 -13.20 14.35 -19.23
CA GLY A 150 -13.63 15.44 -20.12
C GLY A 150 -12.67 16.63 -20.18
N LEU A 151 -11.53 16.56 -19.49
CA LEU A 151 -10.58 17.65 -19.34
C LEU A 151 -9.61 17.81 -20.51
N TYR A 152 -9.27 19.05 -20.82
CA TYR A 152 -8.26 19.40 -21.81
C TYR A 152 -7.06 20.08 -21.15
N GLY A 153 -5.87 19.51 -21.35
CA GLY A 153 -4.62 20.05 -20.82
C GLY A 153 -4.23 19.49 -19.45
N GLU A 154 -3.22 20.11 -18.84
CA GLU A 154 -2.70 19.79 -17.52
C GLU A 154 -3.40 20.68 -16.46
N ILE A 155 -3.81 20.08 -15.35
CA ILE A 155 -4.34 20.77 -14.17
C ILE A 155 -3.17 21.15 -13.28
N THR A 156 -3.11 22.40 -12.83
CA THR A 156 -2.04 22.86 -11.94
C THR A 156 -2.15 22.20 -10.56
N ASN A 157 -3.35 22.25 -9.94
CA ASN A 157 -3.55 21.71 -8.59
C ASN A 157 -4.82 20.86 -8.48
N PHE A 158 -4.70 19.63 -7.98
CA PHE A 158 -5.83 18.84 -7.49
C PHE A 158 -5.65 18.56 -6.01
N LYS A 159 -6.51 19.14 -5.17
CA LYS A 159 -6.39 19.11 -3.71
C LYS A 159 -7.63 18.51 -3.05
N ILE A 160 -7.42 17.52 -2.20
CA ILE A 160 -8.44 16.93 -1.31
C ILE A 160 -7.95 17.10 0.12
N ILE A 161 -8.58 18.00 0.87
CA ILE A 161 -8.10 18.44 2.18
C ILE A 161 -9.21 18.26 3.23
N ASN A 162 -8.88 17.65 4.36
CA ASN A 162 -9.79 17.46 5.50
C ASN A 162 -11.16 16.91 5.06
N SER A 163 -11.16 15.90 4.20
CA SER A 163 -12.37 15.42 3.52
C SER A 163 -12.55 13.92 3.71
N ILE A 164 -13.77 13.45 3.49
CA ILE A 164 -14.12 12.03 3.53
C ILE A 164 -14.48 11.59 2.12
N ILE A 165 -13.82 10.55 1.64
CA ILE A 165 -14.09 9.95 0.33
C ILE A 165 -14.65 8.55 0.56
N GLY A 166 -15.85 8.32 0.02
CA GLY A 166 -16.56 7.05 0.10
C GLY A 166 -16.02 6.03 -0.89
N GLN A 167 -16.84 5.65 -1.86
CA GLN A 167 -16.46 4.73 -2.93
C GLN A 167 -15.78 5.48 -4.08
N VAL A 168 -14.72 4.90 -4.63
CA VAL A 168 -14.10 5.36 -5.87
C VAL A 168 -14.09 4.19 -6.84
N ASP A 169 -14.70 4.38 -8.01
CA ASP A 169 -14.77 3.34 -9.03
C ASP A 169 -13.42 3.18 -9.75
N THR A 170 -13.26 2.02 -10.39
CA THR A 170 -12.14 1.80 -11.30
C THR A 170 -12.15 2.86 -12.40
N GLN A 171 -10.97 3.37 -12.76
CA GLN A 171 -10.78 4.38 -13.79
C GLN A 171 -11.48 5.73 -13.53
N ALA A 172 -11.83 6.03 -12.28
CA ALA A 172 -12.35 7.34 -11.88
C ALA A 172 -11.47 8.51 -12.37
N PHE A 173 -10.15 8.35 -12.26
CA PHE A 173 -9.16 9.36 -12.65
C PHE A 173 -8.34 8.94 -13.87
N ARG A 174 -8.93 8.27 -14.85
CA ARG A 174 -8.19 7.80 -16.03
C ARG A 174 -7.60 8.95 -16.85
N LYS A 175 -6.33 8.80 -17.28
CA LYS A 175 -5.63 9.74 -18.18
C LYS A 175 -5.60 11.18 -17.67
N LEU A 176 -5.58 11.34 -16.36
CA LEU A 176 -5.53 12.64 -15.73
C LEU A 176 -4.11 13.19 -15.78
N SER A 177 -3.95 14.46 -16.19
CA SER A 177 -2.66 15.16 -16.23
C SER A 177 -2.65 16.28 -15.19
N ILE A 178 -1.78 16.20 -14.18
CA ILE A 178 -1.76 17.10 -13.03
C ILE A 178 -0.31 17.47 -12.65
N GLU A 179 -0.06 18.74 -12.36
CA GLU A 179 1.24 19.17 -11.83
C GLU A 179 1.39 18.83 -10.34
N HIS A 180 0.39 19.15 -9.52
CA HIS A 180 0.37 18.86 -8.08
C HIS A 180 -0.92 18.16 -7.62
N LEU A 181 -0.79 16.92 -7.12
CA LEU A 181 -1.84 16.20 -6.39
C LEU A 181 -1.54 16.26 -4.89
N GLU A 182 -2.49 16.78 -4.11
CA GLU A 182 -2.40 16.90 -2.66
C GLU A 182 -3.61 16.21 -2.01
N ILE A 183 -3.33 15.21 -1.17
CA ILE A 183 -4.33 14.52 -0.36
C ILE A 183 -3.90 14.67 1.10
N ALA A 184 -4.56 15.58 1.82
CA ALA A 184 -4.18 15.92 3.18
C ALA A 184 -5.35 15.72 4.15
N HIS A 185 -5.11 15.15 5.33
CA HIS A 185 -6.12 14.98 6.39
C HIS A 185 -7.39 14.27 5.90
N THR A 186 -7.25 13.38 4.91
CA THR A 186 -8.38 12.79 4.18
C THR A 186 -8.54 11.31 4.50
N THR A 187 -9.78 10.85 4.68
CA THR A 187 -10.10 9.45 4.95
C THR A 187 -10.85 8.81 3.79
N PHE A 188 -10.30 7.73 3.24
CA PHE A 188 -10.96 6.87 2.27
C PHE A 188 -11.68 5.72 3.01
N LEU A 189 -13.01 5.75 3.00
CA LEU A 189 -13.86 4.80 3.75
C LEU A 189 -13.89 3.40 3.11
N ARG A 190 -13.76 3.32 1.79
CA ARG A 190 -13.74 2.07 1.03
C ARG A 190 -12.36 1.83 0.43
N ASN A 191 -12.18 0.65 -0.14
CA ASN A 191 -10.95 0.26 -0.80
C ASN A 191 -10.69 1.17 -2.00
N THR A 192 -9.46 1.63 -2.15
CA THR A 192 -8.99 2.24 -3.39
C THR A 192 -8.73 1.10 -4.37
N VAL A 193 -9.68 0.90 -5.29
CA VAL A 193 -9.69 -0.25 -6.19
C VAL A 193 -8.61 -0.16 -7.26
N SER A 194 -8.31 -1.29 -7.91
CA SER A 194 -7.36 -1.33 -9.01
C SER A 194 -7.74 -0.35 -10.12
N LYS A 195 -6.72 0.31 -10.69
CA LYS A 195 -6.85 1.29 -11.77
C LYS A 195 -7.67 2.53 -11.37
N THR A 196 -7.73 2.90 -10.09
CA THR A 196 -8.39 4.14 -9.66
C THR A 196 -7.76 5.37 -10.34
N PHE A 197 -6.43 5.50 -10.22
CA PHE A 197 -5.60 6.41 -11.01
C PHE A 197 -4.93 5.58 -12.09
N TYR A 198 -5.45 5.63 -13.32
CA TYR A 198 -4.98 4.78 -14.41
C TYR A 198 -4.41 5.60 -15.55
N ASP A 199 -3.17 5.30 -15.94
CA ASP A 199 -2.47 5.98 -17.03
C ASP A 199 -2.40 7.50 -16.80
N CYS A 200 -2.17 7.91 -15.55
CA CYS A 200 -2.11 9.33 -15.18
C CYS A 200 -0.69 9.88 -15.38
N HIS A 201 -0.60 11.18 -15.62
CA HIS A 201 0.65 11.93 -15.60
C HIS A 201 0.59 12.92 -14.45
N ILE A 202 1.21 12.59 -13.31
CA ILE A 202 1.18 13.45 -12.13
C ILE A 202 2.61 13.75 -11.69
N LYS A 203 3.03 15.02 -11.80
CA LYS A 203 4.43 15.38 -11.50
C LYS A 203 4.74 15.31 -10.01
N ASN A 204 3.86 15.82 -9.15
CA ASN A 204 4.09 15.84 -7.71
C ASN A 204 2.89 15.26 -6.96
N ILE A 205 3.15 14.26 -6.12
CA ILE A 205 2.13 13.58 -5.30
C ILE A 205 2.50 13.75 -3.83
N PHE A 206 1.61 14.40 -3.07
CA PHE A 206 1.74 14.61 -1.64
C PHE A 206 0.53 14.01 -0.92
N ILE A 207 0.78 13.03 -0.06
CA ILE A 207 -0.24 12.42 0.80
C ILE A 207 0.20 12.60 2.25
N GLU A 208 -0.61 13.27 3.05
CA GLU A 208 -0.24 13.64 4.43
C GLU A 208 -1.41 13.44 5.39
N ASN A 209 -1.13 12.87 6.57
CA ASN A 209 -2.12 12.73 7.64
C ASN A 209 -3.42 12.05 7.17
N SER A 210 -3.29 11.09 6.25
CA SER A 210 -4.40 10.48 5.52
C SER A 210 -4.61 9.02 5.88
N ARG A 211 -5.84 8.54 5.72
CA ARG A 211 -6.22 7.16 6.04
C ARG A 211 -6.80 6.44 4.83
N PHE A 212 -6.25 5.28 4.51
CA PHE A 212 -6.74 4.37 3.48
C PHE A 212 -7.11 3.03 4.10
N SER A 213 -8.34 2.57 3.87
CA SER A 213 -8.77 1.23 4.32
C SER A 213 -7.93 0.14 3.66
N MET A 214 -7.84 0.17 2.32
CA MET A 214 -7.06 -0.79 1.56
C MET A 214 -6.67 -0.17 0.22
N LEU A 215 -5.41 -0.38 -0.18
CA LEU A 215 -4.92 -0.07 -1.52
C LEU A 215 -4.78 -1.37 -2.30
N MET A 216 -5.61 -1.52 -3.33
CA MET A 216 -5.53 -2.68 -4.22
C MET A 216 -4.35 -2.55 -5.19
N SER A 217 -4.00 -3.67 -5.81
CA SER A 217 -2.94 -3.75 -6.81
C SER A 217 -3.21 -2.76 -7.94
N ASN A 218 -2.19 -2.00 -8.35
CA ASN A 218 -2.28 -0.98 -9.40
C ASN A 218 -3.35 0.09 -9.12
N ALA A 219 -3.63 0.40 -7.86
CA ALA A 219 -4.53 1.50 -7.50
C ALA A 219 -4.03 2.83 -8.04
N PHE A 220 -2.71 3.03 -7.98
CA PHE A 220 -2.00 4.17 -8.53
C PHE A 220 -1.07 3.74 -9.67
N ASP A 221 -1.44 4.03 -10.91
CA ASP A 221 -0.63 3.88 -12.12
C ASP A 221 -0.37 5.27 -12.71
N VAL A 222 0.79 5.82 -12.33
CA VAL A 222 1.17 7.20 -12.60
C VAL A 222 2.58 7.25 -13.20
N LYS A 223 2.69 7.98 -14.30
CA LYS A 223 3.94 8.16 -15.04
C LYS A 223 4.56 9.51 -14.74
N GLU A 224 5.87 9.57 -14.93
CA GLU A 224 6.66 10.82 -14.90
C GLU A 224 6.52 11.62 -13.59
N VAL A 225 6.51 10.89 -12.47
CA VAL A 225 6.43 11.48 -11.13
C VAL A 225 7.79 12.09 -10.79
N GLU A 226 7.87 13.40 -10.64
CA GLU A 226 9.06 14.08 -10.12
C GLU A 226 9.23 13.76 -8.64
N ARG A 227 8.21 14.05 -7.83
CA ARG A 227 8.24 13.89 -6.37
C ARG A 227 7.05 13.11 -5.86
N PHE A 228 7.33 12.08 -5.07
CA PHE A 228 6.33 11.28 -4.38
C PHE A 228 6.59 11.31 -2.88
N GLN A 229 5.58 11.67 -2.09
CA GLN A 229 5.70 11.77 -0.64
C GLN A 229 4.42 11.29 0.04
N ILE A 230 4.57 10.33 0.95
CA ILE A 230 3.54 9.88 1.88
C ILE A 230 4.06 10.01 3.30
N ILE A 231 3.41 10.87 4.09
CA ILE A 231 3.82 11.18 5.47
C ILE A 231 2.65 11.05 6.44
N ASP A 232 2.96 10.56 7.65
CA ASP A 232 2.05 10.54 8.81
C ASP A 232 0.68 9.89 8.48
N SER A 233 0.67 8.95 7.55
CA SER A 233 -0.55 8.33 7.01
C SER A 233 -0.73 6.91 7.50
N SER A 234 -1.97 6.42 7.42
CA SER A 234 -2.35 5.08 7.87
C SER A 234 -2.99 4.26 6.75
N PHE A 235 -2.58 3.01 6.65
CA PHE A 235 -3.04 2.06 5.64
C PHE A 235 -3.50 0.78 6.33
N GLY A 236 -4.72 0.31 6.07
CA GLY A 236 -5.13 -1.01 6.55
C GLY A 236 -4.35 -2.10 5.82
N PHE A 237 -4.59 -2.24 4.51
CA PHE A 237 -3.85 -3.22 3.69
C PHE A 237 -3.28 -2.61 2.41
N ILE A 238 -2.03 -2.93 2.08
CA ILE A 238 -1.40 -2.54 0.80
C ILE A 238 -1.09 -3.81 -0.01
N GLU A 239 -1.77 -3.98 -1.14
CA GLU A 239 -1.56 -5.09 -2.07
C GLU A 239 -0.27 -4.96 -2.89
N SER A 240 0.04 -6.02 -3.66
CA SER A 240 1.16 -6.06 -4.60
C SER A 240 1.10 -4.92 -5.61
N GLU A 241 2.21 -4.20 -5.80
CA GLU A 241 2.33 -3.16 -6.83
C GLU A 241 1.17 -2.13 -6.75
N ALA A 242 0.71 -1.80 -5.54
CA ALA A 242 -0.33 -0.79 -5.33
C ALA A 242 0.08 0.58 -5.92
N PHE A 243 1.39 0.84 -5.95
CA PHE A 243 2.03 2.02 -6.52
C PHE A 243 2.89 1.61 -7.71
N ILE A 244 2.48 2.01 -8.92
CA ILE A 244 3.26 1.89 -10.15
C ILE A 244 3.67 3.31 -10.53
N PHE A 245 4.91 3.67 -10.19
CA PHE A 245 5.44 5.02 -10.36
C PHE A 245 6.78 5.01 -11.09
N ASP A 246 6.91 5.91 -12.05
CA ASP A 246 8.17 6.27 -12.70
C ASP A 246 8.74 7.54 -12.06
N ILE A 247 9.57 7.38 -11.02
CA ILE A 247 10.13 8.47 -10.20
C ILE A 247 11.34 9.11 -10.88
N ALA A 248 11.33 10.43 -11.05
CA ALA A 248 12.44 11.18 -11.63
C ALA A 248 13.41 11.77 -10.58
N ASP A 249 12.92 12.26 -9.43
CA ASP A 249 13.75 12.92 -8.40
C ASP A 249 13.78 12.13 -7.09
N ARG A 250 12.65 12.08 -6.35
CA ARG A 250 12.63 11.48 -5.00
C ARG A 250 11.30 10.83 -4.65
N ALA A 251 11.38 9.70 -3.92
CA ALA A 251 10.27 9.04 -3.26
C ALA A 251 10.49 9.01 -1.74
N ILE A 252 9.48 9.43 -0.96
CA ILE A 252 9.52 9.44 0.50
C ILE A 252 8.27 8.73 1.04
N PHE A 253 8.48 7.75 1.90
CA PHE A 253 7.43 7.06 2.67
C PHE A 253 7.85 7.06 4.13
N GLN A 254 7.32 8.00 4.90
CA GLN A 254 7.81 8.29 6.25
C GLN A 254 6.70 8.37 7.29
N ASN A 255 6.99 7.91 8.52
CA ASN A 255 6.09 8.00 9.68
C ASN A 255 4.72 7.34 9.46
N ASN A 256 4.63 6.39 8.53
CA ASN A 256 3.36 5.76 8.20
C ASN A 256 3.11 4.55 9.08
N THR A 257 1.82 4.24 9.25
CA THR A 257 1.36 3.03 9.90
C THR A 257 0.67 2.14 8.87
N VAL A 258 1.04 0.86 8.81
CA VAL A 258 0.47 -0.11 7.88
C VAL A 258 0.04 -1.33 8.69
N GLU A 259 -1.24 -1.72 8.63
CA GLU A 259 -1.67 -2.92 9.39
C GLU A 259 -1.10 -4.17 8.74
N MET A 260 -1.30 -4.34 7.43
CA MET A 260 -0.74 -5.46 6.68
C MET A 260 -0.23 -5.00 5.31
N MET A 261 0.85 -5.61 4.83
CA MET A 261 1.47 -5.25 3.56
C MET A 261 1.89 -6.49 2.79
N HIS A 262 1.58 -6.51 1.50
CA HIS A 262 2.08 -7.54 0.60
C HIS A 262 3.57 -7.31 0.29
N ARG A 263 4.34 -8.40 0.14
CA ARG A 263 5.80 -8.37 -0.09
C ARG A 263 6.29 -7.56 -1.31
N ASN A 264 5.41 -7.35 -2.28
CA ASN A 264 5.68 -6.61 -3.51
C ASN A 264 4.98 -5.24 -3.56
N ALA A 265 4.50 -4.72 -2.44
CA ALA A 265 3.68 -3.49 -2.40
C ALA A 265 4.34 -2.29 -3.11
N PHE A 266 5.66 -2.13 -2.96
CA PHE A 266 6.43 -1.03 -3.53
C PHE A 266 7.28 -1.43 -4.73
N LYS A 267 7.12 -2.65 -5.26
CA LYS A 267 7.92 -3.15 -6.38
C LYS A 267 7.70 -2.33 -7.67
N GLY A 268 6.51 -1.75 -7.82
CA GLY A 268 6.15 -0.91 -8.96
C GLY A 268 6.77 0.49 -8.95
N ILE A 269 7.41 0.92 -7.86
CA ILE A 269 8.12 2.20 -7.78
C ILE A 269 9.51 2.02 -8.38
N LYS A 270 9.77 2.65 -9.52
CA LYS A 270 11.01 2.52 -10.28
C LYS A 270 11.52 3.89 -10.74
N MET A 271 12.83 3.97 -11.00
CA MET A 271 13.43 5.17 -11.57
C MET A 271 12.94 5.39 -13.01
N ASN A 272 12.58 6.64 -13.34
CA ASN A 272 12.26 7.07 -14.69
C ASN A 272 13.54 7.13 -15.54
N THR A 273 13.65 6.26 -16.54
CA THR A 273 14.81 6.18 -17.43
C THR A 273 14.83 7.22 -18.54
N ASN A 274 13.71 7.91 -18.78
CA ASN A 274 13.56 8.86 -19.88
C ASN A 274 14.05 10.26 -19.51
N VAL A 275 14.28 10.53 -18.22
CA VAL A 275 14.82 11.82 -17.76
C VAL A 275 16.35 11.79 -17.83
N PRO A 276 17.00 12.74 -18.53
CA PRO A 276 18.46 12.76 -18.65
C PRO A 276 19.13 12.83 -17.28
N ARG A 277 20.00 11.84 -16.98
CA ARG A 277 20.80 11.72 -15.74
C ARG A 277 21.66 12.93 -15.38
N LEU A 278 21.76 13.92 -16.27
CA LEU A 278 22.53 15.15 -16.04
C LEU A 278 21.88 16.08 -15.00
N ARG A 279 20.59 15.91 -14.67
CA ARG A 279 19.87 16.72 -13.68
C ARG A 279 19.62 16.06 -12.34
N THR A 280 19.51 14.74 -12.30
CA THR A 280 19.11 13.99 -11.11
C THR A 280 20.28 13.10 -10.70
N GLY A 281 20.72 13.24 -9.44
CA GLY A 281 21.70 12.33 -8.85
C GLY A 281 21.15 10.91 -8.76
N ASN A 282 21.66 10.12 -7.81
CA ASN A 282 21.00 8.85 -7.49
C ASN A 282 19.55 9.14 -7.05
N VAL A 283 18.58 8.46 -7.64
CA VAL A 283 17.17 8.52 -7.21
C VAL A 283 17.02 7.61 -6.00
N TYR A 284 16.53 8.16 -4.90
CA TYR A 284 16.38 7.46 -3.64
C TYR A 284 14.91 7.22 -3.31
N PHE A 285 14.66 6.06 -2.70
CA PHE A 285 13.42 5.79 -1.99
C PHE A 285 13.70 5.80 -0.49
N GLU A 286 13.26 6.84 0.20
CA GLU A 286 13.39 6.99 1.64
C GLU A 286 12.23 6.26 2.33
N PHE A 287 12.54 5.21 3.07
CA PHE A 287 11.56 4.43 3.84
C PHE A 287 11.90 4.55 5.33
N HIS A 288 11.32 5.56 5.99
CA HIS A 288 11.75 5.98 7.32
C HIS A 288 10.66 5.94 8.39
N ASN A 289 10.99 5.43 9.58
CA ASN A 289 10.12 5.52 10.77
C ASN A 289 8.71 4.94 10.55
N ASN A 290 8.59 3.87 9.78
CA ASN A 290 7.31 3.24 9.46
C ASN A 290 7.02 2.10 10.44
N HIS A 291 5.74 1.91 10.75
CA HIS A 291 5.26 0.88 11.66
C HIS A 291 4.34 -0.07 10.90
N ILE A 292 4.74 -1.33 10.81
CA ILE A 292 3.96 -2.40 10.18
C ILE A 292 3.46 -3.33 11.29
N ASN A 293 2.19 -3.75 11.30
CA ASN A 293 1.74 -4.67 12.36
C ASN A 293 2.30 -6.06 12.08
N PHE A 294 1.92 -6.62 10.94
CA PHE A 294 2.19 -8.01 10.62
C PHE A 294 3.27 -8.17 9.56
N ILE A 295 4.15 -9.15 9.78
CA ILE A 295 5.12 -9.66 8.82
C ILE A 295 4.97 -11.17 8.70
N HIS A 296 4.90 -11.67 7.47
CA HIS A 296 4.93 -13.10 7.24
C HIS A 296 6.39 -13.61 7.26
N PRO A 297 6.74 -14.65 8.05
CA PRO A 297 8.14 -15.03 8.31
C PRO A 297 8.97 -15.52 7.12
N VAL A 298 8.33 -15.72 5.97
CA VAL A 298 8.93 -16.33 4.76
C VAL A 298 8.91 -15.36 3.58
N ASP A 299 8.28 -14.19 3.73
CA ASP A 299 8.10 -13.25 2.64
C ASP A 299 9.22 -12.21 2.63
N ASP A 300 10.12 -12.34 1.65
CA ASP A 300 11.16 -11.35 1.38
C ASP A 300 10.52 -10.10 0.74
N MET A 301 10.77 -8.93 1.32
CA MET A 301 10.24 -7.67 0.79
C MET A 301 11.03 -7.26 -0.45
N SER A 302 10.31 -6.94 -1.53
CA SER A 302 10.92 -6.49 -2.77
C SER A 302 10.54 -5.05 -3.12
N PHE A 303 11.55 -4.30 -3.51
CA PHE A 303 11.47 -2.92 -3.98
C PHE A 303 11.91 -2.86 -5.44
N GLY A 304 11.59 -1.77 -6.13
CA GLY A 304 11.97 -1.59 -7.53
C GLY A 304 13.51 -1.69 -7.72
N PRO A 305 14.00 -2.45 -8.71
CA PRO A 305 15.43 -2.74 -8.85
C PRO A 305 16.27 -1.52 -9.28
N SER A 306 15.63 -0.45 -9.77
CA SER A 306 16.32 0.73 -10.32
C SER A 306 16.39 1.91 -9.36
N ILE A 307 15.83 1.81 -8.15
CA ILE A 307 15.84 2.86 -7.14
C ILE A 307 16.70 2.45 -5.94
N GLN A 308 17.49 3.37 -5.39
CA GLN A 308 18.29 3.08 -4.19
C GLN A 308 17.40 3.23 -2.95
N LEU A 309 17.19 2.13 -2.23
CA LEU A 309 16.42 2.14 -0.98
C LEU A 309 17.28 2.69 0.17
N GLN A 310 16.74 3.67 0.89
CA GLN A 310 17.27 4.14 2.17
C GLN A 310 16.29 3.73 3.27
N LEU A 311 16.59 2.61 3.92
CA LEU A 311 15.78 2.10 5.02
C LEU A 311 16.31 2.60 6.36
N SER A 312 15.43 3.14 7.21
CA SER A 312 15.81 3.51 8.58
C SER A 312 14.61 3.45 9.50
N LYS A 313 14.73 2.79 10.67
CA LYS A 313 13.69 2.70 11.69
C LYS A 313 12.37 2.10 11.16
N LEU A 314 12.42 0.85 10.70
CA LEU A 314 11.23 0.07 10.38
C LEU A 314 10.82 -0.76 11.59
N TYR A 315 9.60 -0.57 12.11
CA TYR A 315 9.10 -1.24 13.30
C TYR A 315 8.03 -2.27 12.93
N PHE A 316 8.17 -3.49 13.45
CA PHE A 316 7.13 -4.53 13.38
C PHE A 316 6.45 -4.70 14.73
N ARG A 317 5.16 -4.35 14.81
CA ARG A 317 4.41 -4.26 16.09
C ARG A 317 3.96 -5.63 16.62
N ASP A 318 3.64 -6.57 15.74
CA ASP A 318 3.19 -7.89 16.19
C ASP A 318 4.35 -8.66 16.80
N PRO A 319 4.18 -9.20 18.02
CA PRO A 319 5.24 -9.93 18.70
C PRO A 319 5.64 -11.17 17.89
N GLN A 320 6.94 -11.40 17.80
CA GLN A 320 7.52 -12.55 17.11
C GLN A 320 8.14 -13.53 18.12
N ASN A 321 8.15 -14.82 17.77
CA ASN A 321 8.94 -15.82 18.48
C ASN A 321 10.34 -15.95 17.85
N CYS A 322 11.27 -16.60 18.55
CA CYS A 322 12.64 -16.76 18.07
C CYS A 322 12.75 -17.53 16.75
N ASP A 323 11.87 -18.51 16.50
CA ASP A 323 11.86 -19.26 15.25
C ASP A 323 11.48 -18.35 14.06
N SER A 324 10.49 -17.47 14.24
CA SER A 324 10.08 -16.49 13.24
C SER A 324 11.19 -15.47 12.99
N VAL A 325 11.82 -14.94 14.04
CA VAL A 325 12.94 -13.99 13.90
C VAL A 325 14.08 -14.59 13.09
N ASN A 326 14.47 -15.83 13.37
CA ASN A 326 15.53 -16.52 12.63
C ASN A 326 15.16 -16.72 11.15
N ARG A 327 13.91 -17.15 10.87
CA ARG A 327 13.43 -17.32 9.49
C ARG A 327 13.36 -16.00 8.72
N ILE A 328 12.91 -14.93 9.37
CA ILE A 328 12.89 -13.59 8.78
C ILE A 328 14.34 -13.16 8.48
N TYR A 329 15.26 -13.34 9.42
CA TYR A 329 16.66 -12.96 9.25
C TYR A 329 17.38 -13.71 8.12
N GLU A 330 16.97 -14.94 7.80
CA GLU A 330 17.52 -15.72 6.68
C GLU A 330 17.17 -15.13 5.30
N THR A 331 16.15 -14.28 5.22
CA THR A 331 15.77 -13.64 3.95
C THR A 331 16.71 -12.47 3.62
N LYS A 332 16.94 -12.26 2.32
CA LYS A 332 17.98 -11.34 1.85
C LYS A 332 17.72 -9.90 2.30
N PHE A 333 16.50 -9.40 2.14
CA PHE A 333 16.15 -8.03 2.52
C PHE A 333 16.45 -7.75 3.99
N PHE A 334 16.03 -8.66 4.87
CA PHE A 334 16.11 -8.47 6.30
C PHE A 334 17.55 -8.61 6.81
N ASN A 335 18.33 -9.53 6.25
CA ASN A 335 19.76 -9.63 6.53
C ASN A 335 20.51 -8.35 6.11
N ASP A 336 20.30 -7.90 4.87
CA ASP A 336 20.99 -6.72 4.31
C ASP A 336 20.65 -5.43 5.09
N ASN A 337 19.47 -5.37 5.74
CA ASN A 337 18.97 -4.20 6.45
C ASN A 337 18.74 -4.42 7.95
N ALA A 338 19.40 -5.40 8.55
CA ALA A 338 19.11 -5.86 9.91
C ALA A 338 19.30 -4.80 11.02
N HIS A 339 20.08 -3.75 10.76
CA HIS A 339 20.32 -2.65 11.69
C HIS A 339 19.21 -1.59 11.68
N ALA A 340 18.42 -1.54 10.60
CA ALA A 340 17.35 -0.57 10.40
C ALA A 340 15.97 -1.12 10.78
N ILE A 341 15.87 -2.43 11.04
CA ILE A 341 14.62 -3.15 11.30
C ILE A 341 14.53 -3.52 12.77
N PHE A 342 13.39 -3.20 13.39
CA PHE A 342 13.11 -3.39 14.79
C PHE A 342 11.86 -4.24 14.99
N VAL A 343 11.93 -5.21 15.89
CA VAL A 343 10.87 -6.20 16.14
C VAL A 343 10.67 -6.34 17.65
N ARG A 344 9.46 -6.72 18.06
CA ARG A 344 9.12 -7.07 19.45
C ARG A 344 9.08 -8.59 19.63
N LEU A 345 9.62 -9.10 20.74
CA LEU A 345 9.50 -10.53 21.12
C LEU A 345 8.24 -10.78 21.97
N GLU A 346 7.64 -11.97 21.85
CA GLU A 346 6.39 -12.33 22.55
C GLU A 346 6.50 -12.37 24.09
N ASN A 347 7.69 -12.64 24.62
CA ASN A 347 7.93 -12.81 26.07
C ASN A 347 8.65 -11.62 26.72
N GLU A 348 8.82 -10.50 26.01
CA GLU A 348 9.51 -9.31 26.52
C GLU A 348 8.56 -8.11 26.62
N ASP A 349 8.94 -7.13 27.44
CA ASP A 349 8.27 -5.82 27.51
C ASP A 349 8.13 -5.18 26.12
N GLU A 350 7.33 -4.12 25.98
CA GLU A 350 7.04 -3.42 24.71
C GLU A 350 8.25 -2.75 24.01
N ASN A 351 9.47 -3.13 24.37
CA ASN A 351 10.71 -2.63 23.80
C ASN A 351 10.96 -3.23 22.41
N PHE A 352 11.26 -2.34 21.47
CA PHE A 352 11.66 -2.69 20.12
C PHE A 352 13.17 -2.90 20.06
N ASN A 353 13.60 -4.08 19.61
CA ASN A 353 15.00 -4.42 19.45
C ASN A 353 15.33 -4.66 17.97
N SER A 354 16.54 -4.32 17.56
CA SER A 354 16.98 -4.56 16.18
C SER A 354 16.99 -6.06 15.87
N ILE A 355 16.58 -6.46 14.66
CA ILE A 355 16.50 -7.88 14.29
C ILE A 355 17.87 -8.58 14.32
N SER A 356 18.97 -7.87 14.03
CA SER A 356 20.34 -8.38 14.17
C SER A 356 20.62 -8.87 15.60
N TYR A 357 20.46 -7.98 16.58
CA TYR A 357 20.58 -8.30 18.02
C TYR A 357 19.69 -9.47 18.45
N LEU A 358 18.42 -9.48 18.01
CA LEU A 358 17.50 -10.56 18.36
C LEU A 358 17.90 -11.90 17.75
N SER A 359 18.39 -11.91 16.51
CA SER A 359 18.82 -13.15 15.84
C SER A 359 20.01 -13.81 16.55
N GLU A 360 20.99 -13.01 17.00
CA GLU A 360 22.13 -13.50 17.79
C GLU A 360 21.67 -14.12 19.10
N ARG A 361 20.80 -13.41 19.84
CA ARG A 361 20.25 -13.91 21.10
C ARG A 361 19.41 -15.18 20.95
N CYS A 362 18.53 -15.23 19.95
CA CYS A 362 17.70 -16.39 19.67
C CYS A 362 18.52 -17.61 19.20
N ARG A 363 19.71 -17.40 18.64
CA ARG A 363 20.65 -18.48 18.29
C ARG A 363 21.33 -19.07 19.52
N ASP A 364 21.56 -18.27 20.57
CA ASP A 364 22.15 -18.74 21.82
C ASP A 364 21.15 -19.52 22.70
N ASP A 365 19.87 -19.15 22.66
CA ASP A 365 18.78 -19.88 23.35
C ASP A 365 18.40 -21.20 22.67
N SER A 366 18.91 -21.45 21.46
CA SER A 366 18.66 -22.69 20.74
C SER A 366 19.29 -23.87 21.48
N LYS A 367 18.47 -24.90 21.73
CA LYS A 367 18.86 -26.17 22.39
C LYS A 367 19.96 -26.95 21.66
N TRP A 368 20.55 -26.41 20.59
CA TRP A 368 21.68 -27.00 19.88
C TRP A 368 22.85 -27.33 20.82
N PHE A 369 23.12 -26.48 21.80
CA PHE A 369 24.15 -26.76 22.81
C PHE A 369 23.79 -27.97 23.68
N LEU A 370 22.51 -28.11 24.06
CA LEU A 370 21.99 -29.28 24.77
C LEU A 370 22.12 -30.55 23.92
N TYR A 371 21.76 -30.49 22.63
CA TYR A 371 21.91 -31.63 21.72
C TYR A 371 23.38 -32.03 21.52
N LEU A 372 24.29 -31.06 21.43
CA LEU A 372 25.73 -31.30 21.34
C LEU A 372 26.26 -31.94 22.64
N LEU A 373 25.78 -31.48 23.79
CA LEU A 373 26.11 -32.06 25.10
C LEU A 373 25.57 -33.48 25.26
N ILE A 374 24.34 -33.76 24.82
CA ILE A 374 23.77 -35.11 24.79
C ILE A 374 24.55 -36.02 23.84
N ALA A 375 24.86 -35.54 22.62
CA ALA A 375 25.59 -36.31 21.63
C ALA A 375 27.01 -36.68 22.12
N THR A 376 27.72 -35.73 22.73
CA THR A 376 29.04 -35.98 23.33
C THR A 376 28.95 -36.95 24.51
N ALA A 377 27.94 -36.81 25.38
CA ALA A 377 27.71 -37.76 26.48
C ALA A 377 27.44 -39.19 25.98
N VAL A 378 26.65 -39.34 24.90
CA VAL A 378 26.37 -40.65 24.28
C VAL A 378 27.64 -41.26 23.69
N ILE A 379 28.49 -40.47 23.02
CA ILE A 379 29.76 -40.95 22.45
C ILE A 379 30.70 -41.42 23.57
N VAL A 380 30.83 -40.66 24.66
CA VAL A 380 31.65 -41.05 25.82
C VAL A 380 31.12 -42.32 26.47
N PHE A 381 29.80 -42.44 26.63
CA PHE A 381 29.17 -43.64 27.17
C PHE A 381 29.47 -44.87 26.30
N LEU A 382 29.31 -44.78 24.98
CA LEU A 382 29.65 -45.86 24.06
C LEU A 382 31.16 -46.21 24.09
N ALA A 383 32.02 -45.20 24.19
CA ALA A 383 33.47 -45.39 24.28
C ALA A 383 33.91 -46.10 25.57
N ILE A 384 33.12 -46.06 26.65
CA ILE A 384 33.36 -46.83 27.88
C ILE A 384 32.72 -48.22 27.77
N LEU A 385 31.50 -48.29 27.22
CA LEU A 385 30.70 -49.50 27.21
C LEU A 385 31.26 -50.55 26.25
N ILE A 386 31.78 -50.14 25.08
CA ILE A 386 32.43 -51.05 24.11
C ILE A 386 33.65 -51.76 24.74
N PRO A 387 34.66 -51.08 25.31
CA PRO A 387 35.76 -51.75 25.99
C PRO A 387 35.33 -52.53 27.22
N ALA A 388 34.34 -52.09 27.98
CA ALA A 388 33.80 -52.86 29.11
C ALA A 388 33.18 -54.20 28.66
N ILE A 389 32.38 -54.19 27.58
CA ILE A 389 31.84 -55.42 26.97
C ILE A 389 32.97 -56.27 26.38
N CYS A 390 33.92 -55.69 25.66
CA CYS A 390 35.07 -56.41 25.11
C CYS A 390 35.90 -57.08 26.22
N CYS A 391 36.14 -56.38 27.34
CA CYS A 391 36.80 -56.91 28.53
C CYS A 391 35.97 -58.01 29.20
N TYR A 392 34.66 -57.82 29.35
CA TYR A 392 33.76 -58.83 29.93
C TYR A 392 33.71 -60.11 29.08
N LEU A 393 33.61 -59.98 27.75
CA LEU A 393 33.64 -61.11 26.82
C LEU A 393 35.01 -61.80 26.81
N ARG A 394 36.12 -61.05 26.89
CA ARG A 394 37.48 -61.64 27.05
C ARG A 394 37.62 -62.38 28.39
N TYR A 395 37.13 -61.80 29.48
CA TYR A 395 37.15 -62.43 30.80
C TYR A 395 36.32 -63.72 30.82
N ARG A 396 35.13 -63.71 30.18
CA ARG A 396 34.28 -64.90 30.06
C ARG A 396 34.92 -65.99 29.20
N ARG A 397 35.65 -65.64 28.12
CA ARG A 397 36.43 -66.62 27.33
C ARG A 397 37.58 -67.26 28.13
N LYS A 398 38.20 -66.54 29.07
CA LYS A 398 39.25 -67.11 29.94
C LYS A 398 38.75 -68.11 30.98
N LYS A 399 37.45 -68.13 31.31
CA LYS A 399 36.87 -69.10 32.25
C LYS A 399 36.52 -70.47 31.62
N HIS A 400 36.75 -70.67 30.32
CA HIS A 400 36.44 -71.93 29.62
C HIS A 400 37.64 -72.63 28.97
N LEU A 401 38.86 -72.25 29.33
CA LEU A 401 40.07 -72.99 28.98
C LEU A 401 40.62 -73.64 30.25
N ASP A 402 40.09 -74.83 30.58
CA ASP A 402 40.77 -75.76 31.46
C ASP A 402 42.10 -76.14 30.80
N ILE A 403 43.17 -75.71 31.47
CA ILE A 403 44.55 -75.96 31.10
C ILE A 403 44.85 -77.42 31.41
N ILE A 404 44.86 -78.26 30.37
CA ILE A 404 45.46 -79.60 30.44
C ILE A 404 46.99 -79.40 30.37
N MET A 405 47.68 -79.64 31.49
CA MET A 405 49.14 -79.67 31.54
C MET A 405 49.68 -81.00 30.97
N PRO A 406 50.66 -80.98 30.05
CA PRO A 406 51.51 -82.14 29.79
C PRO A 406 52.79 -82.09 30.64
N GLU A 407 53.22 -83.29 31.06
CA GLU A 407 54.40 -83.59 31.89
C GLU A 407 55.75 -83.12 31.31
N PRO A 408 56.78 -82.95 32.16
CA PRO A 408 58.08 -82.45 31.75
C PRO A 408 58.98 -83.59 31.25
N ARG A 409 59.51 -83.45 30.03
CA ARG A 409 60.77 -84.11 29.66
C ARG A 409 61.74 -83.12 29.02
N THR A 410 62.88 -83.03 29.69
CA THR A 410 64.19 -82.49 29.26
C THR A 410 64.58 -82.88 27.84
N TYR A 411 65.14 -81.94 27.05
CA TYR A 411 66.57 -81.88 26.70
C TYR A 411 66.87 -80.78 25.66
N ARG A 412 68.01 -80.12 25.89
CA ARG A 412 69.00 -79.54 24.94
C ARG A 412 68.65 -78.33 24.06
N GLN A 413 69.30 -77.22 24.43
CA GLN A 413 70.13 -76.33 23.60
C GLN A 413 69.99 -76.46 22.07
N THR A 414 69.65 -75.34 21.43
CA THR A 414 70.43 -74.78 20.31
C THR A 414 70.16 -73.29 20.16
N GLN A 415 71.26 -72.57 19.96
CA GLN A 415 71.43 -71.14 19.81
C GLN A 415 71.40 -70.83 18.31
N ILE A 416 70.56 -69.90 17.84
CA ILE A 416 70.60 -69.30 16.48
C ILE A 416 70.13 -67.85 16.65
N VAL A 417 71.04 -66.90 16.84
CA VAL A 417 71.70 -66.04 15.83
C VAL A 417 70.75 -65.02 15.16
N MET A 418 71.16 -63.76 15.30
CA MET A 418 70.58 -62.50 14.82
C MET A 418 70.17 -62.48 13.35
N GLN A 419 69.15 -61.66 13.03
CA GLN A 419 69.24 -60.78 11.87
C GLN A 419 68.46 -59.48 12.12
N ILE A 420 69.21 -58.38 12.24
CA ILE A 420 68.73 -57.01 12.16
C ILE A 420 68.72 -56.65 10.68
N GLU A 421 67.58 -56.23 10.14
CA GLU A 421 67.55 -55.46 8.90
C GLU A 421 66.78 -54.14 9.15
N ASN A 422 67.58 -53.09 9.30
CA ASN A 422 67.19 -51.71 9.05
C ASN A 422 67.26 -51.47 7.54
N THR A 423 66.17 -51.06 6.90
CA THR A 423 66.07 -50.20 5.70
C THR A 423 64.57 -49.89 5.52
N GLY A 424 64.05 -48.75 5.10
CA GLY A 424 64.50 -47.39 4.76
C GLY A 424 63.23 -46.52 4.80
N LEU A 425 63.25 -45.26 5.24
CA LEU A 425 63.49 -44.07 4.40
C LEU A 425 62.71 -44.07 3.07
N MET A 426 61.65 -43.25 3.00
CA MET A 426 61.34 -42.18 2.02
C MET A 426 59.88 -41.76 2.25
N LYS A 427 59.55 -40.53 2.68
CA LYS A 427 59.48 -39.26 1.93
C LYS A 427 58.69 -39.33 0.61
N THR A 428 57.54 -38.66 0.61
CA THR A 428 57.03 -37.70 -0.39
C THR A 428 55.94 -36.91 0.34
N ASP A 429 56.07 -35.65 0.76
CA ASP A 429 56.33 -34.37 0.07
C ASP A 429 55.21 -33.92 -0.90
N PHE A 430 54.75 -32.68 -0.61
CA PHE A 430 53.93 -31.69 -1.35
C PHE A 430 52.40 -31.79 -1.35
#